data_AF-W4RRA6-F1
#
_entry.id   AF-W4RRA6-F1
#
_cell.length_a   1.000
_cell.length_b   1.000
_cell.length_c   1.000
_cell.angle_alpha   90.00
_cell.angle_beta   90.00
_cell.angle_gamma   90.00
#
_symmetry.space_group_name_H-M   'P 1'
#
loop_
_entity.id
_entity.type
_entity.pdbx_description
1 polymer ?
#
loop_
_entity_poly.entity_id
_entity_poly.type
_entity_poly.pdbx_seq_one_letter_code
_entity_poly.pdbx_strand_id
1 'polypeptide(L)'
;MSFFIKIGKEQVCVSEEVYKEYYKMKRRERYLEEDIKVGRIAVDPETETVEYIPSKEDSINRLIDLGDDFQDDQMIEDILCDKATLLILQEAMAELNEKEQELIQALYYKDLTVREV
;
A
#
# COMPACT_ATOMS: atom_id res chain seq x y z
N MET A 1 -48.01 -4.11 5.44
CA MET A 1 -47.10 -5.09 4.80
C MET A 1 -46.05 -5.48 5.83
N SER A 2 -45.68 -6.76 5.90
CA SER A 2 -44.55 -7.21 6.71
C SER A 2 -43.27 -7.18 5.87
N PHE A 3 -42.18 -6.64 6.43
CA PHE A 3 -40.89 -6.56 5.78
C PHE A 3 -39.93 -7.58 6.40
N PHE A 4 -39.06 -8.17 5.59
CA PHE A 4 -38.13 -9.19 6.05
C PHE A 4 -36.73 -8.94 5.52
N ILE A 5 -35.73 -9.10 6.37
CA ILE A 5 -34.31 -9.08 5.99
C ILE A 5 -33.77 -10.49 6.16
N LYS A 6 -32.98 -10.94 5.17
CA LYS A 6 -32.28 -12.22 5.22
C LYS A 6 -30.88 -12.03 5.79
N ILE A 7 -30.58 -12.69 6.90
CA ILE A 7 -29.26 -12.69 7.54
C ILE A 7 -28.75 -14.13 7.53
N GLY A 8 -27.79 -14.43 6.66
CA GLY A 8 -27.34 -15.80 6.42
C GLY A 8 -28.49 -16.71 5.96
N LYS A 9 -28.87 -17.69 6.79
CA LYS A 9 -29.99 -18.61 6.54
C LYS A 9 -31.31 -18.16 7.17
N GLU A 10 -31.28 -17.15 8.03
CA GLU A 10 -32.45 -16.70 8.78
C GLU A 10 -33.19 -15.56 8.07
N GLN A 11 -34.51 -15.49 8.31
CA GLN A 11 -35.36 -14.38 7.90
C GLN A 11 -35.92 -13.69 9.13
N VAL A 12 -35.61 -12.41 9.26
CA VAL A 12 -36.01 -11.58 10.40
C VAL A 12 -37.08 -10.60 9.95
N CYS A 13 -38.23 -10.60 10.63
CA CYS A 13 -39.28 -9.60 10.40
C CYS A 13 -38.86 -8.25 10.99
N VAL A 14 -39.01 -7.17 10.23
CA VAL A 14 -38.57 -5.82 10.59
C VAL A 14 -39.59 -4.76 10.21
N SER A 15 -39.39 -3.55 10.73
CA SER A 15 -40.14 -2.37 10.28
C SER A 15 -39.70 -1.92 8.87
N GLU A 16 -40.56 -1.15 8.22
CA GLU A 16 -40.26 -0.56 6.90
C GLU A 16 -39.01 0.33 6.93
N GLU A 17 -38.83 1.11 7.99
CA GLU A 17 -37.69 2.01 8.18
C GLU A 17 -36.37 1.23 8.23
N VAL A 18 -36.34 0.16 9.04
CA VAL A 18 -35.17 -0.72 9.16
C VAL A 18 -34.88 -1.41 7.84
N TYR A 19 -35.91 -1.87 7.13
CA TYR A 19 -35.77 -2.47 5.81
C TYR A 19 -35.10 -1.51 4.81
N LYS A 20 -35.61 -0.27 4.71
CA LYS A 20 -35.07 0.74 3.78
C LYS A 20 -33.62 1.10 4.10
N GLU A 21 -33.31 1.40 5.36
CA GLU A 21 -31.95 1.78 5.75
C GLU A 21 -30.96 0.62 5.60
N TYR A 22 -31.36 -0.62 5.87
CA TYR A 22 -30.52 -1.80 5.65
C TYR A 22 -30.07 -1.91 4.19
N TYR A 23 -31.01 -1.85 3.24
CA TYR A 23 -30.67 -1.99 1.82
C TYR A 23 -29.90 -0.78 1.27
N LYS A 24 -30.16 0.42 1.81
CA LYS A 24 -29.39 1.63 1.49
C LYS A 24 -27.94 1.50 1.94
N MET A 25 -27.69 1.01 3.16
CA MET A 25 -26.34 0.75 3.66
C MET A 25 -25.66 -0.38 2.88
N LYS A 26 -26.38 -1.46 2.58
CA LYS A 26 -25.85 -2.56 1.74
C LYS A 26 -25.44 -2.08 0.34
N ARG A 27 -26.19 -1.15 -0.26
CA ARG A 27 -25.83 -0.55 -1.55
C ARG A 27 -24.58 0.32 -1.45
N ARG A 28 -24.44 1.08 -0.35
CA ARG A 28 -23.27 1.90 -0.07
C ARG A 28 -22.03 1.05 0.17
N GLU A 29 -22.15 -0.04 0.93
CA GLU A 29 -21.09 -1.02 1.15
C GLU A 29 -20.59 -1.57 -0.19
N ARG A 30 -21.50 -2.07 -1.05
CA ARG A 30 -21.13 -2.52 -2.40
C ARG A 30 -20.44 -1.43 -3.23
N TYR A 31 -20.93 -0.19 -3.14
CA TYR A 31 -20.34 0.91 -3.90
C TYR A 31 -18.88 1.12 -3.51
N LEU A 32 -18.59 1.11 -2.20
CA LEU A 32 -17.24 1.30 -1.66
C LEU A 32 -16.34 0.09 -1.92
N GLU A 33 -16.87 -1.12 -1.76
CA GLU A 33 -16.05 -2.33 -1.85
C GLU A 33 -15.81 -2.82 -3.26
N GLU A 34 -16.74 -2.59 -4.18
CA GLU A 34 -16.73 -3.14 -5.53
C GLU A 34 -16.74 -2.02 -6.58
N ASP A 35 -17.79 -1.19 -6.61
CA ASP A 35 -18.07 -0.33 -7.78
C ASP A 35 -17.00 0.73 -8.05
N ILE A 36 -16.40 1.33 -7.00
CA ILE A 36 -15.40 2.39 -7.18
C ILE A 36 -14.02 1.85 -7.54
N LYS A 37 -13.76 0.57 -7.27
CA LYS A 37 -12.48 -0.10 -7.49
C LYS A 37 -12.34 -0.67 -8.91
N VAL A 38 -13.42 -0.66 -9.69
CA VAL A 38 -13.45 -1.19 -11.07
C VAL A 38 -13.98 -0.16 -12.05
N GLY A 39 -13.43 -0.15 -13.27
CA GLY A 39 -13.98 0.61 -14.38
C GLY A 39 -15.29 -0.02 -14.86
N ARG A 40 -16.21 0.80 -15.36
CA ARG A 40 -17.50 0.32 -15.88
C ARG A 40 -17.84 0.96 -17.20
N ILE A 41 -18.61 0.23 -18.00
CA ILE A 41 -19.15 0.72 -19.27
C ILE A 41 -20.58 1.18 -19.03
N ALA A 42 -20.86 2.46 -19.30
CA ALA A 42 -22.20 3.01 -19.34
C ALA A 42 -22.68 3.01 -20.80
N VAL A 43 -23.83 2.38 -21.04
CA VAL A 43 -24.49 2.39 -22.35
C VAL A 43 -25.73 3.26 -22.22
N ASP A 44 -25.81 4.31 -23.03
CA ASP A 44 -27.02 5.11 -23.16
C ASP A 44 -27.89 4.53 -24.29
N PRO A 45 -29.04 3.92 -23.96
CA PRO A 45 -29.91 3.29 -24.95
C PRO A 45 -30.63 4.31 -25.86
N GLU A 46 -30.71 5.59 -25.50
CA GLU A 46 -31.37 6.60 -26.34
C GLU A 46 -30.43 7.19 -27.40
N THR A 47 -29.14 7.33 -27.07
CA THR A 47 -28.13 7.88 -27.97
C THR A 47 -27.26 6.82 -28.65
N GLU A 48 -27.44 5.54 -28.31
CA GLU A 48 -26.60 4.41 -28.70
C GLU A 48 -25.10 4.64 -28.43
N THR A 49 -24.77 5.44 -27.42
CA THR A 49 -23.38 5.75 -27.06
C THR A 49 -22.88 4.86 -25.94
N VAL A 50 -21.60 4.51 -26.03
CA VAL A 50 -20.90 3.69 -25.04
C VAL A 50 -19.79 4.52 -24.42
N GLU A 51 -19.89 4.81 -23.13
CA GLU A 51 -18.90 5.57 -22.36
C GLU A 51 -18.19 4.64 -21.37
N TYR A 52 -16.84 4.67 -21.40
CA TYR A 52 -16.04 4.00 -20.38
C TYR A 52 -15.77 4.95 -19.22
N ILE A 53 -16.26 4.57 -18.04
CA ILE A 53 -16.03 5.28 -16.79
C ILE A 53 -14.87 4.58 -16.07
N PRO A 54 -13.71 5.23 -15.90
CA PRO A 54 -12.59 4.63 -15.18
C PRO A 54 -12.92 4.41 -13.71
N SER A 55 -12.20 3.49 -13.06
CA SER A 55 -12.28 3.31 -11.61
C SER A 55 -11.84 4.59 -10.91
N LYS A 56 -12.42 4.84 -9.73
CA LYS A 56 -12.04 6.00 -8.89
C LYS A 56 -10.95 5.65 -7.89
N GLU A 57 -10.91 4.40 -7.48
CA GLU A 57 -9.91 3.85 -6.57
C GLU A 57 -9.29 2.61 -7.21
N ASP A 58 -8.14 2.23 -6.68
CA ASP A 58 -7.50 0.97 -6.99
C ASP A 58 -7.73 -0.02 -5.84
N SER A 59 -7.81 -1.31 -6.15
CA SER A 59 -8.02 -2.32 -5.12
C SER A 59 -6.70 -2.65 -4.43
N ILE A 60 -6.66 -2.57 -3.11
CA ILE A 60 -5.49 -2.94 -2.30
C ILE A 60 -5.00 -4.36 -2.60
N ASN A 61 -5.91 -5.31 -2.82
CA ASN A 61 -5.55 -6.69 -3.16
C ASN A 61 -4.80 -6.77 -4.51
N ARG A 62 -5.23 -6.00 -5.52
CA ARG A 62 -4.51 -5.91 -6.81
C ARG A 62 -3.13 -5.29 -6.63
N LEU A 63 -2.99 -4.25 -5.81
CA LEU A 63 -1.69 -3.62 -5.53
C LEU A 63 -0.73 -4.61 -4.87
N ILE A 64 -1.21 -5.36 -3.87
CA ILE A 64 -0.45 -6.43 -3.20
C ILE A 64 -0.06 -7.52 -4.20
N ASP A 65 -0.99 -7.98 -5.04
CA ASP A 65 -0.73 -9.03 -6.04
C ASP A 65 0.28 -8.57 -7.12
N LEU A 66 0.31 -7.28 -7.43
CA LEU A 66 1.29 -6.67 -8.33
C LEU A 66 2.67 -6.51 -7.69
N GLY A 67 2.78 -6.73 -6.38
CA GLY A 67 4.02 -6.49 -5.64
C GLY A 67 4.35 -5.00 -5.45
N ASP A 68 3.37 -4.11 -5.71
CA ASP A 68 3.42 -2.72 -5.26
C ASP A 68 3.16 -2.74 -3.74
N ASP A 69 4.18 -3.17 -3.00
CA ASP A 69 4.39 -2.58 -1.68
C ASP A 69 4.63 -1.09 -1.95
N PHE A 70 4.12 -0.20 -1.09
CA PHE A 70 4.53 1.20 -1.12
C PHE A 70 6.01 1.27 -0.71
N GLN A 71 6.91 0.71 -1.51
CA GLN A 71 8.32 1.01 -1.41
C GLN A 71 8.37 2.52 -1.53
N ASP A 72 8.88 3.17 -0.49
CA ASP A 72 9.47 4.48 -0.69
C ASP A 72 10.40 4.31 -1.88
N ASP A 73 10.00 4.80 -3.05
CA ASP A 73 10.93 5.08 -4.13
C ASP A 73 12.02 5.89 -3.42
N GLN A 74 13.18 5.27 -3.15
CA GLN A 74 14.24 5.90 -2.38
C GLN A 74 14.41 7.30 -2.95
N MET A 75 14.04 8.31 -2.17
CA MET A 75 13.91 9.65 -2.72
C MET A 75 15.30 10.04 -3.23
N ILE A 76 15.36 10.80 -4.34
CA ILE A 76 16.65 11.17 -4.93
C ILE A 76 17.51 11.88 -3.88
N GLU A 77 16.87 12.61 -2.98
CA GLU A 77 17.42 13.23 -1.80
C GLU A 77 18.12 12.23 -0.86
N ASP A 78 17.50 11.09 -0.56
CA ASP A 78 18.08 10.04 0.30
C ASP A 78 19.31 9.42 -0.35
N ILE A 79 19.25 9.12 -1.65
CA ILE A 79 20.39 8.61 -2.43
C ILE A 79 21.55 9.61 -2.41
N LEU A 80 21.26 10.91 -2.53
CA LEU A 80 22.27 11.96 -2.49
C LEU A 80 22.88 12.10 -1.10
N CYS A 81 22.06 12.05 -0.04
CA CYS A 81 22.52 12.04 1.34
C CYS A 81 23.45 10.86 1.61
N ASP A 82 23.05 9.63 1.24
CA ASP A 82 23.86 8.43 1.43
C ASP A 82 25.22 8.54 0.72
N LYS A 83 25.22 9.04 -0.52
CA LYS A 83 26.45 9.28 -1.28
C LYS A 83 27.35 10.33 -0.64
N ALA A 84 26.77 11.43 -0.15
CA ALA A 84 27.54 12.47 0.54
C ALA A 84 28.16 11.92 1.84
N THR A 85 27.41 11.14 2.62
CA THR A 85 27.90 10.50 3.84
C THR A 85 29.02 9.50 3.54
N LEU A 86 28.88 8.70 2.47
CA LEU A 86 29.94 7.78 2.04
C LEU A 86 31.23 8.50 1.63
N LEU A 87 31.13 9.63 0.93
CA LEU A 87 32.30 10.43 0.56
C LEU A 87 33.03 10.97 1.80
N ILE A 88 32.27 11.53 2.75
CA ILE A 88 32.84 12.02 4.02
C ILE A 88 33.51 10.88 4.79
N LEU A 89 32.89 9.69 4.82
CA LEU A 89 33.47 8.52 5.45
C LEU A 89 34.77 8.08 4.78
N GLN A 90 34.84 8.12 3.45
CA GLN A 90 36.06 7.77 2.71
C GLN A 90 37.21 8.74 3.01
N GLU A 91 36.93 10.05 3.07
CA GLU A 91 37.92 11.04 3.45
C GLU A 91 38.40 10.82 4.89
N ALA A 92 37.48 10.61 5.84
CA ALA A 92 37.81 10.32 7.23
C ALA A 92 38.66 9.04 7.37
N MET A 93 38.35 7.98 6.61
CA MET A 93 39.12 6.75 6.58
C MET A 93 40.54 6.95 6.06
N ALA A 94 40.74 7.90 5.13
CA ALA A 94 42.05 8.19 4.55
C ALA A 94 42.98 8.96 5.51
N GLU A 95 42.42 9.67 6.51
CA GLU A 95 43.20 10.36 7.55
C GLU A 95 43.74 9.41 8.64
N LEU A 96 43.19 8.20 8.75
CA LEU A 96 43.59 7.21 9.74
C LEU A 96 44.96 6.63 9.43
N ASN A 97 45.71 6.31 10.48
CA ASN A 97 46.96 5.57 10.32
C ASN A 97 46.70 4.08 10.08
N GLU A 98 47.73 3.36 9.63
CA GLU A 98 47.64 1.94 9.26
C GLU A 98 47.07 1.06 10.38
N LYS A 99 47.47 1.31 11.65
CA LYS A 99 46.97 0.53 12.80
C LYS A 99 45.49 0.79 13.09
N GLU A 100 45.04 2.03 12.95
CA GLU A 100 43.64 2.40 13.11
C GLU A 100 42.78 1.78 12.00
N GLN A 101 43.26 1.79 10.76
CA GLN A 101 42.58 1.13 9.65
C GLN A 101 42.50 -0.39 9.84
N GLU A 102 43.59 -1.02 10.29
CA GLU A 102 43.61 -2.46 10.61
C GLU A 102 42.60 -2.82 11.71
N LEU A 103 42.49 -1.99 12.76
CA LEU A 103 41.52 -2.17 13.84
C LEU A 103 40.08 -2.09 13.33
N ILE A 104 39.76 -1.09 12.50
CA ILE A 104 38.43 -0.96 11.89
C ILE A 104 38.14 -2.16 10.99
N GLN A 105 39.11 -2.61 10.19
CA GLN A 105 38.93 -3.74 9.30
C GLN A 105 38.73 -5.06 10.07
N ALA A 106 39.44 -5.23 11.17
CA ALA A 106 39.27 -6.37 12.07
C ALA A 106 37.86 -6.42 12.67
N LEU A 107 37.37 -5.30 13.20
CA LEU A 107 36.09 -5.24 13.90
C LEU A 107 34.87 -5.27 12.98
N TYR A 108 34.90 -4.52 11.87
CA TYR A 108 33.70 -4.28 11.05
C TYR A 108 33.65 -5.05 9.72
N TYR A 109 34.78 -5.54 9.22
CA TYR A 109 34.84 -6.29 7.96
C TYR A 109 35.19 -7.77 8.16
N LYS A 110 35.89 -8.11 9.25
CA LYS A 110 36.25 -9.48 9.63
C LYS A 110 35.46 -10.01 10.83
N ASP A 111 34.56 -9.19 11.39
CA ASP A 111 33.71 -9.50 12.55
C ASP A 111 34.47 -10.06 13.78
N LEU A 112 35.72 -9.61 13.99
CA LEU A 112 36.49 -9.98 15.17
C LEU A 112 35.97 -9.21 16.39
N THR A 113 35.96 -9.86 17.54
CA THR A 113 35.63 -9.19 18.80
C THR A 113 36.81 -8.36 19.29
N VAL A 114 36.55 -7.35 20.12
CA VAL A 114 37.60 -6.47 20.71
C VAL A 114 38.68 -7.25 21.48
N ARG A 115 38.40 -8.49 21.92
CA ARG A 115 39.38 -9.35 22.59
C ARG A 115 40.29 -10.12 21.63
N GLU A 116 39.87 -10.25 20.37
CA GLU A 116 40.56 -11.00 19.31
C GLU A 116 41.41 -10.10 18.42
N VAL A 117 41.21 -8.78 18.47
CA VAL A 117 42.03 -7.76 17.80
C VAL A 117 43.24 -7.39 18.65
#